data_AF-A0AAT9S4I0-F1
#
_entry.id   AF-A0AAT9S4I0-F1
#
_cell.length_a   1.000
_cell.length_b   1.000
_cell.length_c   1.000
_cell.angle_alpha   90.00
_cell.angle_beta   90.00
_cell.angle_gamma   90.00
#
_symmetry.space_group_name_H-M   'P 1'
#
loop_
_entity.id
_entity.type
_entity.pdbx_description
1 polymer ?
#
loop_
_entity_poly.entity_id
_entity_poly.type
_entity_poly.pdbx_seq_one_letter_code
_entity_poly.pdbx_strand_id
1 'polypeptide(L)'
;MDAELFPRGRTEIAPGAVHVPGRLDAEQQRRLLDACRDWARPPAGLRTVRTPGGGTMTARQVCLGWHWYPYAYARTVVDGDGAPVKPFPDWLGELGRRAVEDALGAEEATAPYDIALINFYDGDARMGMHRDSDEKSDAPVVSLSLGDTCVFRFGNPETRSRPYTDVELRSGDLFVFGGASRQAYHGVPRVHAGTAPPGLGLTGRLNITLRVSGFAGG
;
A
#
# COMPACT_ATOMS: atom_id res chain seq x y z
N MET A 1 -12.89 2.79 22.45
CA MET A 1 -12.14 1.58 22.82
C MET A 1 -13.04 0.43 22.40
N ASP A 2 -13.02 0.08 21.12
CA ASP A 2 -13.77 -1.09 20.63
C ASP A 2 -12.94 -2.32 20.99
N ALA A 3 -13.18 -2.83 22.19
CA ALA A 3 -12.65 -4.11 22.59
C ALA A 3 -13.49 -5.18 21.90
N GLU A 4 -13.05 -5.62 20.72
CA GLU A 4 -13.58 -6.85 20.13
C GLU A 4 -13.43 -7.99 21.15
N LEU A 5 -14.45 -8.87 21.22
CA LEU A 5 -14.48 -10.03 22.13
C LEU A 5 -13.29 -10.97 21.93
N PHE A 6 -12.66 -10.93 20.75
CA PHE A 6 -11.45 -11.68 20.43
C PHE A 6 -10.43 -10.77 19.73
N PRO A 7 -9.17 -10.74 20.16
CA PRO A 7 -8.14 -9.98 19.47
C PRO A 7 -7.87 -10.58 18.08
N ARG A 8 -7.78 -9.72 17.06
CA ARG A 8 -7.38 -10.14 15.70
C ARG A 8 -5.88 -10.44 15.70
N GLY A 9 -5.52 -11.72 15.58
CA GLY A 9 -4.13 -12.17 15.57
C GLY A 9 -3.47 -12.10 14.19
N ARG A 10 -2.12 -12.13 14.18
CA ARG A 10 -1.33 -12.35 12.96
C ARG A 10 -1.81 -13.62 12.26
N THR A 11 -2.14 -13.52 10.98
CA THR A 11 -2.71 -14.62 10.19
C THR A 11 -1.97 -14.75 8.86
N GLU A 12 -1.49 -15.96 8.55
CA GLU A 12 -0.99 -16.29 7.22
C GLU A 12 -2.17 -16.62 6.30
N ILE A 13 -2.34 -15.83 5.24
CA ILE A 13 -3.46 -15.90 4.30
C ILE A 13 -3.15 -16.85 3.14
N ALA A 14 -1.89 -16.89 2.74
CA ALA A 14 -1.30 -17.81 1.78
C ALA A 14 0.21 -17.89 2.05
N PRO A 15 0.94 -18.89 1.51
CA PRO A 15 2.39 -18.99 1.69
C PRO A 15 3.11 -17.67 1.32
N GLY A 16 3.75 -17.06 2.32
CA GLY A 16 4.45 -15.78 2.17
C GLY A 16 3.54 -14.54 2.12
N ALA A 17 2.26 -14.65 2.46
CA ALA A 17 1.30 -13.54 2.56
C ALA A 17 0.63 -13.50 3.94
N VAL A 18 0.86 -12.42 4.69
CA VAL A 18 0.50 -12.33 6.12
C VAL A 18 -0.22 -11.02 6.42
N HIS A 19 -1.34 -11.13 7.14
CA HIS A 19 -2.07 -10.01 7.74
C HIS A 19 -1.65 -9.86 9.19
N VAL A 20 -1.27 -8.65 9.59
CA VAL A 20 -0.90 -8.28 10.96
C VAL A 20 -1.84 -7.15 11.42
N PRO A 21 -2.94 -7.51 12.11
CA PRO A 21 -3.96 -6.54 12.54
C PRO A 21 -3.43 -5.55 13.58
N GLY A 22 -3.87 -4.28 13.51
CA GLY A 22 -3.62 -3.28 14.55
C GLY A 22 -2.14 -2.99 14.83
N ARG A 23 -1.27 -3.26 13.87
CA ARG A 23 0.18 -3.17 14.03
C ARG A 23 0.65 -1.73 14.25
N LEU A 24 0.01 -0.76 13.58
CA LEU A 24 0.32 0.65 13.77
C LEU A 24 -0.51 1.19 14.94
N ASP A 25 0.17 1.69 15.96
CA ASP A 25 -0.49 2.40 17.05
C ASP A 25 -1.07 3.76 16.58
N ALA A 26 -1.87 4.39 17.43
CA ALA A 26 -2.55 5.64 17.08
C ALA A 26 -1.57 6.79 16.76
N GLU A 27 -0.38 6.81 17.37
CA GLU A 27 0.64 7.84 17.10
C GLU A 27 1.30 7.60 15.74
N GLN A 28 1.67 6.36 15.42
CA GLN A 28 2.20 5.96 14.13
C GLN A 28 1.22 6.27 13.01
N GLN A 29 -0.07 5.97 13.21
CA GLN A 29 -1.12 6.29 12.24
C GLN A 29 -1.24 7.80 12.00
N ARG A 30 -1.22 8.63 13.05
CA ARG A 30 -1.25 10.10 12.91
C ARG A 30 -0.02 10.63 12.19
N ARG A 31 1.18 10.17 12.57
CA ARG A 31 2.44 10.57 11.94
C ARG A 31 2.45 10.24 10.44
N LEU A 32 1.99 9.03 10.07
CA LEU A 32 1.87 8.65 8.66
C LEU A 32 0.85 9.51 7.93
N LEU A 33 -0.32 9.77 8.54
CA LEU A 33 -1.33 10.62 7.92
C LEU A 33 -0.83 12.05 7.67
N ASP A 34 -0.13 12.65 8.63
CA ASP A 34 0.42 14.00 8.47
C ASP A 34 1.50 14.04 7.38
N ALA A 35 2.37 13.03 7.33
CA ALA A 35 3.32 12.89 6.23
C ALA A 35 2.61 12.73 4.87
N CYS A 36 1.53 11.93 4.80
CA CYS A 36 0.73 11.79 3.58
C CYS A 36 0.06 13.10 3.16
N ARG A 37 -0.43 13.91 4.10
CA ARG A 37 -0.97 15.25 3.80
C ARG A 37 0.10 16.16 3.23
N ASP A 38 1.30 16.12 3.80
CA ASP A 38 2.43 16.90 3.30
C ASP A 38 2.84 16.47 1.89
N TRP A 39 2.91 15.16 1.64
CA TRP A 39 3.21 14.60 0.32
C TRP A 39 2.08 14.78 -0.70
N ALA A 40 0.84 14.99 -0.27
CA ALA A 40 -0.26 15.28 -1.19
C ALA A 40 -0.15 16.68 -1.83
N ARG A 41 0.60 17.60 -1.23
CA ARG A 41 0.74 18.98 -1.73
C ARG A 41 1.67 19.06 -2.95
N PRO A 42 1.34 19.90 -3.95
CA PRO A 42 2.25 20.21 -5.06
C PRO A 42 3.59 20.80 -4.58
N PRO A 43 4.68 20.64 -5.36
CA PRO A 43 4.77 19.88 -6.61
C PRO A 43 4.82 18.35 -6.39
N ALA A 44 4.60 17.54 -7.42
CA ALA A 44 4.56 16.07 -7.36
C ALA A 44 3.58 15.53 -6.30
N GLY A 45 2.43 16.19 -6.19
CA GLY A 45 1.39 15.90 -5.19
C GLY A 45 0.39 14.84 -5.62
N LEU A 46 -0.76 14.83 -4.95
CA LEU A 46 -1.85 13.88 -5.20
C LEU A 46 -2.41 14.06 -6.61
N ARG A 47 -2.43 12.98 -7.39
CA ARG A 47 -2.93 12.98 -8.77
C ARG A 47 -3.97 11.89 -9.01
N THR A 48 -4.72 12.05 -10.09
CA THR A 48 -5.61 11.03 -10.61
C THR A 48 -4.90 10.30 -11.76
N VAL A 49 -4.75 8.98 -11.66
CA VAL A 49 -4.05 8.19 -12.69
C VAL A 49 -4.98 7.88 -13.86
N ARG A 50 -4.50 8.17 -15.07
CA ARG A 50 -5.18 7.80 -16.33
C ARG A 50 -4.60 6.49 -16.84
N THR A 51 -5.45 5.54 -17.20
CA THR A 51 -5.02 4.26 -17.75
C THR A 51 -4.91 4.33 -19.27
N PRO A 52 -4.06 3.51 -19.90
CA PRO A 52 -3.87 3.51 -21.36
C PRO A 52 -5.14 3.26 -22.18
N GLY A 53 -6.13 2.56 -21.60
CA GLY A 53 -7.43 2.32 -22.21
C GLY A 53 -8.42 3.49 -22.12
N GLY A 54 -7.96 4.69 -21.72
CA GLY A 54 -8.81 5.88 -21.53
C GLY A 54 -9.61 5.89 -20.23
N GLY A 55 -9.44 4.87 -19.39
CA GLY A 55 -10.04 4.81 -18.06
C GLY A 55 -9.32 5.71 -17.06
N THR A 56 -9.96 5.95 -15.93
CA THR A 56 -9.35 6.69 -14.81
C THR A 56 -9.46 5.85 -13.55
N MET A 57 -8.36 5.75 -12.80
CA MET A 57 -8.40 5.14 -11.47
C MET A 57 -9.22 6.03 -10.54
N THR A 58 -10.19 5.44 -9.84
CA THR A 58 -11.01 6.16 -8.85
C THR A 58 -10.18 6.52 -7.62
N ALA A 59 -9.20 5.68 -7.27
CA ALA A 59 -8.19 6.03 -6.29
C ALA A 59 -7.24 7.10 -6.84
N ARG A 60 -6.92 8.09 -6.01
CA ARG A 60 -5.89 9.10 -6.28
C ARG A 60 -4.56 8.65 -5.69
N GLN A 61 -3.45 9.04 -6.28
CA GLN A 61 -2.13 8.51 -5.92
C GLN A 61 -1.07 9.59 -5.72
N VAL A 62 -0.19 9.38 -4.73
CA VAL A 62 1.11 10.04 -4.56
C VAL A 62 2.20 8.98 -4.66
N CYS A 63 3.34 9.33 -5.24
CA CYS A 63 4.51 8.45 -5.34
C CYS A 63 5.70 9.07 -4.61
N LEU A 64 6.46 8.24 -3.89
CA LEU A 64 7.75 8.61 -3.29
C LEU A 64 8.87 7.73 -3.84
N GLY A 65 10.06 8.30 -3.97
CA GLY A 65 11.27 7.65 -4.47
C GLY A 65 11.25 7.46 -5.99
N TRP A 66 10.24 6.77 -6.50
CA TRP A 66 10.01 6.60 -7.93
C TRP A 66 8.57 6.91 -8.28
N HIS A 67 8.38 7.64 -9.38
CA HIS A 67 7.06 7.96 -9.91
C HIS A 67 6.55 6.79 -10.74
N TRP A 68 5.53 6.11 -10.24
CA TRP A 68 4.85 5.09 -11.03
C TRP A 68 3.90 5.73 -12.04
N TYR A 69 3.93 5.24 -13.27
CA TYR A 69 2.91 5.49 -14.28
C TYR A 69 2.65 4.14 -14.98
N PRO A 70 1.57 3.98 -15.76
CA PRO A 70 1.24 2.68 -16.33
C PRO A 70 2.44 1.99 -17.00
N TYR A 71 2.82 0.84 -16.42
CA TYR A 71 3.89 -0.08 -16.87
C TYR A 71 5.34 0.36 -16.63
N ALA A 72 5.59 1.44 -15.89
CA ALA A 72 6.95 1.93 -15.70
C ALA A 72 7.12 2.87 -14.50
N TYR A 73 8.39 3.13 -14.18
CA TYR A 73 8.82 4.07 -13.16
C TYR A 73 9.70 5.16 -13.77
N ALA A 74 9.56 6.38 -13.25
CA ALA A 74 10.36 7.54 -13.63
C ALA A 74 10.85 8.32 -12.41
N ARG A 75 11.82 9.21 -12.61
CA ARG A 75 12.29 10.16 -11.57
C ARG A 75 11.49 11.47 -11.55
N THR A 76 10.58 11.66 -12.49
CA THR A 76 9.71 12.82 -12.62
C THR A 76 8.26 12.39 -12.82
N VAL A 77 7.33 13.29 -12.54
CA VAL A 77 5.89 13.10 -12.73
C VAL A 77 5.54 13.27 -14.22
N VAL A 78 5.92 12.29 -15.03
CA VAL A 78 5.85 12.32 -16.50
C VAL A 78 4.43 12.46 -17.07
N ASP A 79 3.42 12.09 -16.28
CA ASP A 79 2.00 12.16 -16.62
C ASP A 79 1.26 13.25 -15.80
N GLY A 80 1.99 14.25 -15.28
CA GLY A 80 1.43 15.32 -14.45
C GLY A 80 2.19 16.64 -14.58
N ASP A 81 2.67 17.19 -13.47
CA ASP A 81 3.30 18.51 -13.40
C ASP A 81 4.78 18.53 -13.84
N GLY A 82 5.35 17.38 -14.22
CA GLY A 82 6.72 17.24 -14.68
C GLY A 82 7.78 17.42 -13.59
N ALA A 83 7.39 17.67 -12.33
CA ALA A 83 8.32 17.88 -11.24
C ALA A 83 9.07 16.58 -10.87
N PRO A 84 10.25 16.67 -10.22
CA PRO A 84 10.89 15.51 -9.60
C PRO A 84 9.94 14.82 -8.62
N VAL A 85 9.95 13.49 -8.61
CA VAL A 85 9.21 12.71 -7.60
C VAL A 85 9.73 13.05 -6.20
N LYS A 86 8.82 13.03 -5.22
CA LYS A 86 9.20 13.28 -3.82
C LYS A 86 10.20 12.21 -3.34
N PRO A 87 11.18 12.57 -2.48
CA PRO A 87 12.14 11.60 -1.97
C PRO A 87 11.45 10.52 -1.13
N PHE A 88 12.02 9.32 -1.15
CA PHE A 88 11.63 8.24 -0.24
C PHE A 88 12.34 8.46 1.11
N PRO A 89 11.60 8.59 2.24
CA PRO A 89 12.23 8.82 3.54
C PRO A 89 12.80 7.53 4.17
N ASP A 90 14.00 7.60 4.75
CA ASP A 90 14.64 6.46 5.42
C ASP A 90 13.78 5.84 6.53
N TRP A 91 13.06 6.67 7.30
CA TRP A 91 12.19 6.18 8.37
C TRP A 91 11.00 5.37 7.84
N LEU A 92 10.57 5.61 6.60
CA LEU A 92 9.54 4.82 5.95
C LEU A 92 10.10 3.48 5.47
N GLY A 93 11.36 3.47 5.02
CA GLY A 93 12.10 2.24 4.71
C GLY A 93 12.28 1.35 5.93
N GLU A 94 12.68 1.93 7.07
CA GLU A 94 12.79 1.19 8.33
C GLU A 94 11.42 0.68 8.82
N LEU A 95 10.34 1.43 8.60
CA LEU A 95 8.99 0.93 8.88
C LEU A 95 8.64 -0.27 8.00
N GLY A 96 8.98 -0.23 6.71
CA GLY A 96 8.83 -1.36 5.79
C GLY A 96 9.64 -2.59 6.21
N ARG A 97 10.90 -2.39 6.61
CA ARG A 97 11.77 -3.45 7.11
C ARG A 97 11.15 -4.14 8.34
N ARG A 98 10.71 -3.36 9.34
CA ARG A 98 10.03 -3.89 10.54
C ARG A 98 8.73 -4.61 10.21
N ALA A 99 7.96 -4.09 9.25
CA ALA A 99 6.74 -4.73 8.80
C ALA A 99 7.01 -6.13 8.20
N VAL A 100 8.08 -6.28 7.40
CA VAL A 100 8.50 -7.60 6.91
C VAL A 100 8.97 -8.49 8.06
N GLU A 101 9.75 -7.96 9.00
CA GLU A 101 10.23 -8.71 10.16
C GLU A 101 9.06 -9.28 10.99
N ASP A 102 8.05 -8.46 11.28
CA ASP A 102 6.85 -8.85 12.03
C ASP A 102 5.98 -9.88 11.27
N ALA A 103 6.00 -9.83 9.94
CA ALA A 103 5.14 -10.65 9.09
C ALA A 103 5.80 -11.97 8.64
N LEU A 104 7.02 -11.91 8.12
CA LEU A 104 7.74 -13.00 7.46
C LEU A 104 9.02 -13.42 8.19
N GLY A 105 9.48 -12.64 9.18
CA GLY A 105 10.69 -12.90 9.95
C GLY A 105 11.90 -12.05 9.53
N ALA A 106 12.91 -11.99 10.39
CA ALA A 106 14.07 -11.11 10.23
C ALA A 106 14.93 -11.44 8.99
N GLU A 107 14.98 -12.70 8.56
CA GLU A 107 15.76 -13.15 7.40
C GLU A 107 15.22 -12.55 6.08
N GLU A 108 13.91 -12.33 5.99
CA GLU A 108 13.25 -11.69 4.84
C GLU A 108 13.34 -10.16 4.89
N ALA A 109 13.68 -9.59 6.06
CA ALA A 109 13.66 -8.16 6.34
C ALA A 109 14.99 -7.46 5.98
N THR A 110 15.55 -7.76 4.81
CA THR A 110 16.87 -7.26 4.34
C THR A 110 16.78 -6.23 3.22
N ALA A 111 15.60 -6.11 2.62
CA ALA A 111 15.31 -5.30 1.45
C ALA A 111 15.38 -3.77 1.71
N PRO A 112 16.12 -3.00 0.89
CA PRO A 112 16.17 -1.54 0.99
C PRO A 112 15.00 -0.92 0.22
N TYR A 113 13.85 -0.76 0.87
CA TYR A 113 12.67 -0.12 0.28
C TYR A 113 13.00 1.31 -0.20
N ASP A 114 12.58 1.62 -1.43
CA ASP A 114 12.84 2.89 -2.10
C ASP A 114 11.64 3.41 -2.91
N ILE A 115 10.50 2.72 -2.86
CA ILE A 115 9.23 3.13 -3.49
C ILE A 115 8.15 3.15 -2.43
N ALA A 116 7.35 4.23 -2.41
CA ALA A 116 6.05 4.23 -1.76
C ALA A 116 4.97 4.70 -2.74
N LEU A 117 3.94 3.88 -2.94
CA LEU A 117 2.71 4.27 -3.62
C LEU A 117 1.62 4.50 -2.58
N ILE A 118 1.16 5.74 -2.48
CA ILE A 118 0.12 6.14 -1.52
C ILE A 118 -1.18 6.30 -2.28
N ASN A 119 -2.12 5.40 -2.06
CA ASN A 119 -3.43 5.39 -2.70
C ASN A 119 -4.50 5.94 -1.74
N PHE A 120 -5.17 7.01 -2.15
CA PHE A 120 -6.35 7.56 -1.47
C PHE A 120 -7.62 7.06 -2.15
N TYR A 121 -8.51 6.47 -1.35
CA TYR A 121 -9.82 6.00 -1.75
C TYR A 121 -10.86 6.85 -1.04
N ASP A 122 -11.76 7.47 -1.79
CA ASP A 122 -13.03 7.91 -1.24
C ASP A 122 -13.97 6.70 -1.03
N GLY A 123 -15.18 6.94 -0.51
CA GLY A 123 -16.12 5.87 -0.15
C GLY A 123 -16.54 4.96 -1.31
N ASP A 124 -16.47 5.44 -2.55
CA ASP A 124 -16.90 4.70 -3.75
C ASP A 124 -15.71 4.16 -4.57
N ALA A 125 -14.49 4.59 -4.25
CA ALA A 125 -13.29 4.17 -4.95
C ALA A 125 -13.01 2.68 -4.76
N ARG A 126 -12.56 2.06 -5.85
CA ARG A 126 -12.24 0.63 -5.93
C ARG A 126 -11.01 0.39 -6.78
N MET A 127 -10.35 -0.73 -6.54
CA MET A 127 -9.20 -1.17 -7.32
C MET A 127 -9.42 -2.62 -7.75
N GLY A 128 -9.47 -2.83 -9.07
CA GLY A 128 -9.60 -4.19 -9.61
C GLY A 128 -8.39 -5.05 -9.30
N MET A 129 -8.51 -6.36 -9.55
CA MET A 129 -7.39 -7.28 -9.40
C MET A 129 -6.19 -6.77 -10.23
N HIS A 130 -5.01 -6.71 -9.67
CA HIS A 130 -3.76 -6.33 -10.32
C HIS A 130 -2.60 -6.98 -9.58
N ARG A 131 -1.41 -6.91 -10.14
CA ARG A 131 -0.19 -7.36 -9.48
C ARG A 131 0.85 -6.26 -9.57
N ASP A 132 1.78 -6.30 -8.64
CA ASP A 132 2.88 -5.36 -8.55
C ASP A 132 4.09 -5.97 -9.25
N SER A 133 4.20 -5.73 -10.56
CA SER A 133 5.17 -6.40 -11.45
C SER A 133 6.10 -5.45 -12.21
N ASP A 134 6.02 -4.15 -11.94
CA ASP A 134 6.83 -3.15 -12.66
C ASP A 134 8.21 -2.95 -12.00
N GLU A 135 8.44 -3.55 -10.84
CA GLU A 135 9.74 -3.53 -10.15
C GLU A 135 10.69 -4.63 -10.67
N LYS A 136 12.00 -4.42 -10.54
CA LYS A 136 13.06 -5.41 -10.78
C LYS A 136 13.55 -6.06 -9.48
N SER A 137 12.64 -6.29 -8.53
CA SER A 137 12.96 -6.90 -7.24
C SER A 137 11.87 -7.86 -6.80
N ASP A 138 12.30 -9.01 -6.29
CA ASP A 138 11.44 -10.02 -5.66
C ASP A 138 11.22 -9.76 -4.15
N ALA A 139 11.75 -8.66 -3.62
CA ALA A 139 11.55 -8.28 -2.22
C ALA A 139 10.06 -8.17 -1.88
N PRO A 140 9.63 -8.49 -0.64
CA PRO A 140 8.23 -8.41 -0.25
C PRO A 140 7.59 -7.04 -0.52
N VAL A 141 6.28 -7.05 -0.73
CA VAL A 141 5.46 -5.84 -0.75
C VAL A 141 4.85 -5.65 0.63
N VAL A 142 4.97 -4.44 1.17
CA VAL A 142 4.38 -4.04 2.45
C VAL A 142 3.22 -3.09 2.18
N SER A 143 2.06 -3.38 2.74
CA SER A 143 0.84 -2.58 2.59
C SER A 143 0.33 -2.13 3.96
N LEU A 144 0.35 -0.83 4.20
CA LEU A 144 -0.14 -0.19 5.43
C LEU A 144 -1.52 0.42 5.18
N SER A 145 -2.48 0.20 6.08
CA SER A 145 -3.85 0.72 5.95
C SER A 145 -4.15 1.80 7.00
N LEU A 146 -4.74 2.92 6.57
CA LEU A 146 -5.23 4.00 7.44
C LEU A 146 -6.64 4.43 7.03
N GLY A 147 -7.48 4.78 8.00
CA GLY A 147 -8.83 5.29 7.77
C GLY A 147 -9.86 4.18 7.58
N ASP A 148 -10.75 4.37 6.62
CA ASP A 148 -11.89 3.47 6.39
C ASP A 148 -11.42 2.03 6.08
N THR A 149 -12.13 1.07 6.67
CA THR A 149 -11.94 -0.36 6.46
C THR A 149 -12.18 -0.71 5.00
N CYS A 150 -11.41 -1.65 4.44
CA CYS A 150 -11.70 -2.19 3.12
C CYS A 150 -11.76 -3.71 3.11
N VAL A 151 -12.50 -4.25 2.14
CA VAL A 151 -12.30 -5.63 1.70
C VAL A 151 -11.09 -5.64 0.79
N PHE A 152 -10.02 -6.30 1.22
CA PHE A 152 -8.85 -6.58 0.42
C PHE A 152 -8.95 -8.00 -0.13
N ARG A 153 -9.00 -8.13 -1.46
CA ARG A 153 -9.05 -9.42 -2.13
C ARG A 153 -7.65 -9.85 -2.50
N PHE A 154 -7.18 -10.93 -1.90
CA PHE A 154 -5.86 -11.50 -2.16
C PHE A 154 -5.99 -12.82 -2.94
N GLY A 155 -5.48 -12.85 -4.16
CA GLY A 155 -5.58 -13.97 -5.09
C GLY A 155 -4.33 -14.83 -5.13
N ASN A 156 -3.97 -15.24 -6.34
CA ASN A 156 -2.85 -16.13 -6.65
C ASN A 156 -1.96 -15.52 -7.74
N PRO A 157 -0.74 -16.05 -7.98
CA PRO A 157 0.18 -15.54 -9.01
C PRO A 157 -0.27 -15.81 -10.46
N GLU A 158 -1.10 -16.83 -10.68
CA GLU A 158 -1.37 -17.37 -12.02
C GLU A 158 -2.49 -16.61 -12.74
N THR A 159 -3.56 -16.23 -12.02
CA THR A 159 -4.77 -15.67 -12.62
C THR A 159 -5.42 -14.56 -11.78
N ARG A 160 -6.11 -13.65 -12.48
CA ARG A 160 -6.94 -12.59 -11.89
C ARG A 160 -8.26 -13.14 -11.31
N SER A 161 -8.58 -14.40 -11.58
CA SER A 161 -9.79 -15.09 -11.12
C SER A 161 -9.52 -15.89 -9.84
N ARG A 162 -10.51 -16.69 -9.41
CA ARG A 162 -10.39 -17.56 -8.23
C ARG A 162 -9.27 -18.60 -8.38
N PRO A 163 -8.71 -19.11 -7.26
CA PRO A 163 -9.07 -18.81 -5.88
C PRO A 163 -8.54 -17.45 -5.39
N TYR A 164 -9.29 -16.81 -4.49
CA TYR A 164 -8.88 -15.64 -3.72
C TYR A 164 -9.49 -15.70 -2.32
N THR A 165 -8.83 -15.04 -1.38
CA THR A 165 -9.29 -14.82 -0.02
C THR A 165 -9.59 -13.33 0.16
N ASP A 166 -10.78 -13.01 0.65
CA ASP A 166 -11.14 -11.65 1.04
C ASP A 166 -10.77 -11.44 2.52
N VAL A 167 -10.04 -10.38 2.81
CA VAL A 167 -9.54 -10.00 4.13
C VAL A 167 -10.00 -8.59 4.44
N GLU A 168 -10.57 -8.36 5.62
CA GLU A 168 -10.88 -7.00 6.09
C GLU A 168 -9.62 -6.33 6.62
N LEU A 169 -9.18 -5.26 5.95
CA LEU A 169 -8.09 -4.41 6.42
C LEU A 169 -8.66 -3.13 7.03
N ARG A 170 -8.37 -2.93 8.31
CA ARG A 170 -8.81 -1.77 9.10
C ARG A 170 -7.66 -0.77 9.28
N SER A 171 -7.99 0.41 9.82
CA SER A 171 -6.97 1.39 10.17
C SER A 171 -5.95 0.81 11.14
N GLY A 172 -4.67 0.92 10.79
CA GLY A 172 -3.54 0.39 11.52
C GLY A 172 -3.13 -1.02 11.15
N ASP A 173 -3.85 -1.69 10.25
CA ASP A 173 -3.48 -3.02 9.78
C ASP A 173 -2.31 -2.97 8.80
N LEU A 174 -1.48 -3.99 8.90
CA LEU A 174 -0.40 -4.30 7.97
C LEU A 174 -0.76 -5.55 7.17
N PHE A 175 -0.45 -5.57 5.89
CA PHE A 175 -0.47 -6.77 5.06
C PHE A 175 0.86 -6.85 4.30
N VAL A 176 1.55 -7.99 4.37
CA VAL A 176 2.84 -8.22 3.69
C VAL A 176 2.72 -9.43 2.80
N PHE A 177 3.21 -9.34 1.56
CA PHE A 177 3.30 -10.49 0.67
C PHE A 177 4.62 -10.53 -0.09
N GLY A 178 5.31 -11.67 -0.03
CA GLY A 178 6.59 -11.94 -0.66
C GLY A 178 6.71 -13.41 -1.08
N GLY A 179 7.92 -13.84 -1.45
CA GLY A 179 8.19 -15.22 -1.85
C GLY A 179 7.21 -15.75 -2.90
N ALA A 180 6.58 -16.90 -2.62
CA ALA A 180 5.57 -17.52 -3.50
C ALA A 180 4.38 -16.60 -3.83
N SER A 181 4.06 -15.67 -2.93
CA SER A 181 2.96 -14.72 -3.07
C SER A 181 3.37 -13.36 -3.63
N ARG A 182 4.66 -13.13 -3.93
CA ARG A 182 5.17 -11.81 -4.37
C ARG A 182 4.47 -11.28 -5.62
N GLN A 183 4.07 -12.17 -6.52
CA GLN A 183 3.41 -11.85 -7.79
C GLN A 183 1.89 -12.10 -7.77
N ALA A 184 1.30 -12.27 -6.59
CA ALA A 184 -0.12 -12.55 -6.44
C ALA A 184 -1.00 -11.38 -6.92
N TYR A 185 -2.04 -11.72 -7.68
CA TYR A 185 -3.08 -10.75 -8.02
C TYR A 185 -3.85 -10.36 -6.76
N HIS A 186 -4.10 -9.06 -6.57
CA HIS A 186 -4.85 -8.54 -5.45
C HIS A 186 -5.61 -7.26 -5.81
N GLY A 187 -6.55 -6.84 -4.96
CA GLY A 187 -7.34 -5.64 -5.22
C GLY A 187 -8.20 -5.20 -4.03
N VAL A 188 -8.89 -4.08 -4.22
CA VAL A 188 -9.80 -3.49 -3.22
C VAL A 188 -11.18 -3.39 -3.85
N PRO A 189 -12.01 -4.46 -3.78
CA PRO A 189 -13.36 -4.44 -4.32
C PRO A 189 -14.30 -3.47 -3.60
N ARG A 190 -14.07 -3.15 -2.33
CA ARG A 190 -14.96 -2.32 -1.51
C ARG A 190 -14.22 -1.58 -0.40
N VAL A 191 -14.62 -0.33 -0.16
CA VAL A 191 -14.30 0.47 1.03
C VAL A 191 -15.60 0.65 1.85
N HIS A 192 -15.48 0.57 3.17
CA HIS A 192 -16.59 0.77 4.11
C HIS A 192 -16.51 2.18 4.69
N ALA A 193 -17.18 3.12 4.03
CA ALA A 193 -17.17 4.53 4.42
C ALA A 193 -17.63 4.74 5.87
N GLY A 194 -16.96 5.65 6.58
CA GLY A 194 -17.32 6.03 7.95
C GLY A 194 -16.88 5.03 9.03
N THR A 195 -15.93 4.16 8.73
CA THR A 195 -15.34 3.20 9.69
C THR A 195 -13.95 3.61 10.18
N ALA A 196 -13.40 4.72 9.67
CA ALA A 196 -12.16 5.30 10.16
C ALA A 196 -12.24 5.61 11.67
N PRO A 197 -11.15 5.39 12.45
CA PRO A 197 -11.10 5.78 13.85
C PRO A 197 -11.37 7.28 14.02
N PRO A 198 -12.31 7.71 14.89
CA PRO A 198 -12.67 9.11 15.03
C PRO A 198 -11.48 10.04 15.35
N GLY A 199 -10.50 9.55 16.12
CA GLY A 199 -9.30 10.30 16.49
C GLY A 199 -8.21 10.40 15.41
N LEU A 200 -8.36 9.72 14.26
CA LEU A 200 -7.39 9.80 13.17
C LEU A 200 -7.55 11.08 12.34
N GLY A 201 -8.77 11.61 12.22
CA GLY A 201 -9.06 12.82 11.45
C GLY A 201 -8.93 12.63 9.92
N LEU A 202 -9.12 11.39 9.43
CA LEU A 202 -9.18 11.05 8.00
C LEU A 202 -10.60 10.64 7.63
N THR A 203 -11.11 11.19 6.52
CA THR A 203 -12.32 10.71 5.84
C THR A 203 -11.89 9.95 4.58
N GLY A 204 -12.37 8.73 4.40
CA GLY A 204 -11.89 7.82 3.36
C GLY A 204 -10.76 6.92 3.86
N ARG A 205 -10.08 6.28 2.92
CA ARG A 205 -8.99 5.32 3.18
C ARG A 205 -7.70 5.75 2.51
N LEU A 206 -6.60 5.59 3.22
CA LEU A 206 -5.25 5.62 2.67
C LEU A 206 -4.63 4.24 2.73
N ASN A 207 -3.88 3.91 1.68
CA ASN A 207 -3.00 2.78 1.65
C ASN A 207 -1.60 3.23 1.24
N ILE A 208 -0.60 2.88 2.05
CA ILE A 208 0.80 3.12 1.72
C ILE A 208 1.42 1.77 1.37
N THR A 209 1.76 1.58 0.10
CA THR A 209 2.41 0.37 -0.40
C THR A 209 3.89 0.62 -0.61
N LEU A 210 4.73 -0.06 0.17
CA LEU A 210 6.18 0.02 0.08
C LEU A 210 6.70 -1.10 -0.80
N ARG A 211 7.64 -0.77 -1.70
CA ARG A 211 8.28 -1.71 -2.62
C ARG A 211 9.77 -1.41 -2.76
N VAL A 212 10.50 -2.39 -3.29
CA VAL A 212 11.90 -2.22 -3.72
C VAL A 212 11.91 -2.17 -5.24
N SER A 213 12.53 -1.16 -5.80
CA SER A 213 12.60 -0.95 -7.25
C SER A 213 13.49 -1.97 -7.95
N GLY A 214 14.61 -2.35 -7.31
CA GLY A 214 15.68 -3.14 -7.95
C GLY A 214 16.43 -2.39 -9.05
N PHE A 215 16.23 -1.07 -9.17
CA PHE A 215 17.00 -0.24 -10.09
C PHE A 215 18.34 0.13 -9.44
N ALA A 216 19.40 0.20 -10.25
CA ALA A 216 20.65 0.76 -9.78
C ALA A 216 20.41 2.20 -9.32
N GLY A 217 20.99 2.57 -8.17
CA GLY A 217 20.99 3.97 -7.72
C GLY A 217 21.55 4.85 -8.83
N GLY A 218 20.72 5.74 -9.36
CA GLY A 218 21.13 6.76 -10.31
C GLY A 218 21.92 7.88 -9.65
#